data_AF-A0A6J2UDC4-F1
#
_entry.id   AF-A0A6J2UDC4-F1
#
_cell.length_a   1.000
_cell.length_b   1.000
_cell.length_c   1.000
_cell.angle_alpha   90.00
_cell.angle_beta   90.00
_cell.angle_gamma   90.00
#
_symmetry.space_group_name_H-M   'P 1'
#
loop_
_entity.id
_entity.type
_entity.pdbx_description
1 polymer ?
#
loop_
_entity_poly.entity_id
_entity_poly.type
_entity_poly.pdbx_seq_one_letter_code
_entity_poly.pdbx_strand_id
1 'polypeptide(L)'
;MSTNKNPNELVTCPYNKAHKVLRLRLAKHLDRCARTSNKPLELAICPFSTIHRMPAHELKAHMLICEDRGAMSVEEPQSAELPAQKAPKMPDLEPVVGCEDWDKDEDVPTYNPQAYCEKSLIVRSNPGQPLAKRREFRESERRRLASLQ
;
A
#
# COMPACT_ATOMS: atom_id res chain seq x y z
N MET A 1 -26.12 -11.65 -7.73
CA MET A 1 -26.22 -12.12 -6.33
C MET A 1 -24.91 -11.81 -5.63
N SER A 2 -24.85 -10.72 -4.86
CA SER A 2 -23.62 -10.31 -4.18
C SER A 2 -23.35 -11.27 -3.02
N THR A 3 -22.30 -12.09 -3.15
CA THR A 3 -21.90 -13.04 -2.12
C THR A 3 -21.21 -12.27 -0.99
N ASN A 4 -21.98 -11.93 0.04
CA ASN A 4 -21.46 -11.30 1.25
C ASN A 4 -20.65 -12.33 2.05
N LYS A 5 -19.38 -12.51 1.67
CA LYS A 5 -18.50 -13.54 2.25
C LYS A 5 -17.97 -13.04 3.59
N ASN A 6 -18.33 -13.74 4.67
CA ASN A 6 -17.97 -13.37 6.04
C ASN A 6 -16.44 -13.27 6.21
N PRO A 7 -15.90 -12.15 6.73
CA PRO A 7 -14.46 -11.95 6.85
C PRO A 7 -13.80 -12.90 7.86
N ASN A 8 -14.57 -13.36 8.85
CA ASN A 8 -14.12 -14.25 9.92
C ASN A 8 -14.31 -15.74 9.61
N GLU A 9 -14.72 -16.10 8.40
CA GLU A 9 -14.84 -17.48 7.97
C GLU A 9 -13.47 -18.13 7.80
N LEU A 10 -13.30 -19.37 8.28
CA LEU A 10 -12.09 -20.16 8.06
C LEU A 10 -12.17 -20.89 6.72
N VAL A 11 -11.23 -20.58 5.85
CA VAL A 11 -11.09 -21.16 4.51
C VAL A 11 -9.79 -21.95 4.40
N THR A 12 -9.80 -23.02 3.61
CA THR A 12 -8.65 -23.90 3.41
C THR A 12 -7.71 -23.33 2.35
N CYS A 13 -6.40 -23.40 2.58
CA CYS A 13 -5.40 -22.94 1.61
C CYS A 13 -5.30 -23.90 0.39
N PRO A 14 -5.28 -23.38 -0.85
CA PRO A 14 -5.10 -24.18 -2.07
C PRO A 14 -3.74 -24.91 -2.14
N TYR A 15 -2.68 -24.33 -1.57
CA TYR A 15 -1.33 -24.93 -1.58
C TYR A 15 -1.17 -26.05 -0.56
N ASN A 16 -1.90 -25.98 0.57
CA ASN A 16 -1.82 -26.97 1.63
C ASN A 16 -3.17 -27.15 2.34
N LYS A 17 -3.77 -28.34 2.19
CA LYS A 17 -5.06 -28.71 2.82
C LYS A 17 -5.03 -28.68 4.35
N ALA A 18 -3.84 -28.73 4.98
CA ALA A 18 -3.71 -28.63 6.42
C ALA A 18 -3.88 -27.19 6.95
N HIS A 19 -3.70 -26.16 6.10
CA HIS A 19 -3.84 -24.77 6.54
C HIS A 19 -5.30 -24.33 6.48
N LYS A 20 -5.85 -23.97 7.64
CA LYS A 20 -7.12 -23.24 7.77
C LYS A 20 -6.83 -21.81 8.17
N VAL A 21 -7.31 -20.85 7.40
CA VAL A 21 -6.97 -19.43 7.54
C VAL A 21 -8.24 -18.59 7.45
N LEU A 22 -8.33 -17.52 8.23
CA LEU A 22 -9.44 -16.58 8.12
C LEU A 22 -9.47 -15.95 6.73
N ARG A 23 -10.66 -15.78 6.15
CA ARG A 23 -10.85 -15.21 4.82
C ARG A 23 -10.20 -13.85 4.67
N LEU A 24 -10.32 -13.00 5.70
CA LEU A 24 -9.67 -11.69 5.76
C LEU A 24 -8.13 -11.76 5.68
N ARG A 25 -7.52 -12.86 6.15
CA ARG A 25 -6.06 -13.05 6.16
C ARG A 25 -5.56 -13.91 5.00
N LEU A 26 -6.46 -14.40 4.15
CA LEU A 26 -6.13 -15.36 3.10
C LEU A 26 -5.17 -14.77 2.06
N ALA A 27 -5.37 -13.53 1.61
CA ALA A 27 -4.48 -12.88 0.64
C ALA A 27 -3.00 -12.89 1.10
N LYS A 28 -2.75 -12.36 2.31
CA LYS A 28 -1.40 -12.33 2.91
C LYS A 28 -0.84 -13.73 3.16
N HIS A 29 -1.69 -14.68 3.52
CA HIS A 29 -1.28 -16.07 3.69
C HIS A 29 -0.81 -16.70 2.38
N LEU A 30 -1.55 -16.52 1.28
CA LEU A 30 -1.24 -17.13 -0.01
C LEU A 30 0.12 -16.68 -0.54
N ASP A 31 0.48 -15.39 -0.42
CA ASP A 31 1.78 -14.87 -0.86
C ASP A 31 2.97 -15.47 -0.11
N ARG A 32 2.78 -15.77 1.18
CA ARG A 32 3.80 -16.43 1.99
C ARG A 32 3.82 -17.93 1.71
N CYS A 33 2.63 -18.55 1.65
CA CYS A 33 2.48 -19.98 1.45
C CYS A 33 3.00 -20.43 0.09
N ALA A 34 2.80 -19.63 -0.97
CA ALA A 34 3.34 -19.90 -2.30
C ALA A 34 4.87 -19.96 -2.33
N ARG A 35 5.55 -19.17 -1.48
CA ARG A 35 7.02 -19.16 -1.37
C ARG A 35 7.56 -20.29 -0.50
N THR A 36 6.80 -20.70 0.51
CA THR A 36 7.24 -21.71 1.50
C THR A 36 6.79 -23.13 1.12
N SER A 37 5.77 -23.29 0.28
CA SER A 37 5.29 -24.62 -0.08
C SER A 37 6.34 -25.35 -0.90
N ASN A 38 6.96 -26.38 -0.33
CA ASN A 38 7.90 -27.30 -0.99
C ASN A 38 7.26 -28.14 -2.13
N LYS A 39 6.04 -27.82 -2.55
CA LYS A 39 5.34 -28.49 -3.65
C LYS A 39 5.29 -27.54 -4.85
N PRO A 40 5.70 -27.97 -6.04
CA PRO A 40 5.63 -27.19 -7.27
C PRO A 40 4.19 -27.17 -7.82
N LEU A 41 3.23 -26.77 -6.99
CA LEU A 41 1.87 -26.50 -7.45
C LEU A 41 1.88 -25.09 -8.04
N GLU A 42 2.14 -25.01 -9.34
CA GLU A 42 2.02 -23.77 -10.10
C GLU A 42 0.54 -23.40 -10.24
N LEU A 43 0.06 -22.63 -9.26
CA LEU A 43 -1.26 -22.01 -9.31
C LEU A 43 -1.15 -20.64 -9.96
N ALA A 44 -1.93 -20.42 -11.00
CA ALA A 44 -2.12 -19.11 -11.61
C ALA A 44 -3.00 -18.23 -10.71
N ILE A 45 -2.79 -16.92 -10.80
CA ILE A 45 -3.51 -15.90 -10.03
C ILE A 45 -4.56 -15.24 -10.93
N CYS A 46 -5.77 -15.04 -10.41
CA CYS A 46 -6.82 -14.32 -11.13
C CYS A 46 -6.47 -12.83 -11.29
N PRO A 47 -6.64 -12.22 -12.48
CA PRO A 47 -6.42 -10.79 -12.68
C PRO A 47 -7.35 -9.90 -11.83
N PHE A 48 -8.54 -10.39 -11.50
CA PHE A 48 -9.56 -9.63 -10.77
C PHE A 48 -9.41 -9.72 -9.25
N SER A 49 -8.68 -10.71 -8.73
CA SER A 49 -8.59 -10.99 -7.30
C SER A 49 -7.34 -11.77 -6.94
N THR A 50 -6.54 -11.22 -6.02
CA THR A 50 -5.29 -11.85 -5.54
C THR A 50 -5.52 -13.08 -4.64
N ILE A 51 -6.77 -13.27 -4.21
CA ILE A 51 -7.20 -14.41 -3.38
C ILE A 51 -7.48 -15.65 -4.25
N HIS A 52 -7.96 -15.45 -5.49
CA HIS A 52 -8.26 -16.55 -6.39
C HIS A 52 -6.97 -17.13 -6.98
N ARG A 53 -6.66 -18.37 -6.58
CA ARG A 53 -5.53 -19.16 -7.09
C ARG A 53 -5.99 -20.54 -7.51
N MET A 54 -5.66 -20.92 -8.73
CA MET A 54 -6.13 -22.15 -9.37
C MET A 54 -5.16 -22.64 -10.45
N PRO A 55 -5.25 -23.89 -10.89
CA PRO A 55 -4.43 -24.39 -11.99
C PRO A 55 -4.60 -23.55 -13.27
N ALA A 56 -3.53 -23.43 -14.06
CA ALA A 56 -3.53 -22.60 -15.26
C ALA A 56 -4.62 -22.97 -16.29
N HIS A 57 -5.01 -24.24 -16.37
CA HIS A 57 -6.05 -24.71 -17.29
C HIS A 57 -7.46 -24.26 -16.87
N GLU A 58 -7.72 -24.08 -15.58
CA GLU A 58 -9.03 -23.64 -15.04
C GLU A 58 -9.18 -22.11 -15.08
N LEU A 59 -8.06 -21.37 -15.13
CA LEU A 59 -8.05 -19.91 -15.08
C LEU A 59 -8.90 -19.28 -16.19
N LYS A 60 -8.82 -19.81 -17.41
CA LYS A 60 -9.59 -19.29 -18.56
C LYS A 60 -11.09 -19.40 -18.35
N ALA A 61 -11.55 -20.53 -17.81
CA ALA A 61 -12.96 -20.74 -17.50
C ALA A 61 -13.40 -19.84 -16.33
N HIS A 62 -12.57 -19.74 -15.29
CA HIS A 62 -12.84 -18.88 -14.14
C HIS A 62 -13.02 -17.40 -14.51
N MET A 63 -12.22 -16.86 -15.43
CA MET A 63 -12.32 -15.47 -15.87
C MET A 63 -13.71 -15.10 -16.42
N LEU A 64 -14.44 -16.06 -17.00
CA LEU A 64 -15.79 -15.83 -17.54
C LEU A 64 -16.85 -15.71 -16.44
N ILE A 65 -16.66 -16.41 -15.31
CA ILE A 65 -17.63 -16.56 -14.22
C ILE A 65 -17.20 -15.87 -12.92
N CYS A 66 -16.05 -15.17 -12.90
CA CYS A 66 -15.49 -14.59 -11.70
C CYS A 66 -16.43 -13.51 -11.14
N GLU A 67 -16.86 -13.66 -9.88
CA GLU A 67 -17.73 -12.70 -9.18
C GLU A 67 -17.06 -11.31 -9.06
N ASP A 68 -15.74 -11.30 -8.86
CA ASP A 68 -14.95 -10.07 -8.71
C ASP A 68 -14.73 -9.34 -10.04
N ARG A 69 -15.13 -9.94 -11.19
CA ARG A 69 -15.08 -9.29 -12.51
C ARG A 69 -15.99 -8.07 -12.59
N GLY A 70 -17.18 -8.14 -11.99
CA GLY A 70 -18.18 -7.06 -12.05
C GLY A 70 -17.83 -5.82 -11.21
N ALA A 71 -16.89 -5.93 -10.27
CA ALA A 71 -16.39 -4.78 -9.50
C ALA A 71 -15.46 -3.88 -10.34
N MET A 72 -14.95 -4.40 -11.46
CA MET A 72 -14.27 -3.63 -12.50
C MET A 72 -15.19 -3.60 -13.72
N SER A 73 -16.25 -2.81 -13.67
CA SER A 73 -16.89 -2.39 -14.92
C SER A 73 -15.83 -1.62 -15.71
N VAL A 74 -15.16 -2.32 -16.61
CA VAL A 74 -14.65 -1.73 -17.83
C VAL A 74 -15.90 -1.15 -18.47
N GLU A 75 -16.07 0.16 -18.36
CA GLU A 75 -16.74 0.86 -19.44
C GLU A 75 -15.97 0.39 -20.66
N GLU A 76 -16.58 -0.50 -21.46
CA GLU A 76 -16.13 -0.66 -22.84
C GLU A 76 -15.93 0.79 -23.31
N PRO A 77 -14.75 1.16 -23.85
CA PRO A 77 -14.74 2.36 -24.66
C PRO A 77 -15.76 2.03 -25.73
N GLN A 78 -16.99 2.51 -25.54
CA GLN A 78 -17.95 2.56 -26.60
C GLN A 78 -17.14 3.24 -27.67
N SER A 79 -16.90 2.53 -28.76
CA SER A 79 -16.57 3.15 -30.03
C SER A 79 -17.82 3.93 -30.48
N ALA A 80 -18.36 4.77 -29.59
CA ALA A 80 -19.01 5.99 -29.95
C ALA A 80 -17.85 6.80 -30.51
N GLU A 81 -17.80 6.85 -31.85
CA GLU A 81 -17.20 7.95 -32.56
C GLU A 81 -17.59 9.22 -31.78
N LEU A 82 -16.65 9.71 -30.97
CA LEU A 82 -16.82 10.98 -30.28
C LEU A 82 -17.09 11.95 -31.43
N PRO A 83 -18.27 12.62 -31.49
CA PRO A 83 -18.46 13.66 -32.47
C PRO A 83 -17.28 14.59 -32.26
N ALA A 84 -16.53 14.92 -33.32
CA ALA A 84 -15.35 15.77 -33.23
C ALA A 84 -15.73 17.07 -32.50
N GLN A 85 -15.61 17.07 -31.18
CA GLN A 85 -15.87 18.22 -30.35
C GLN A 85 -14.71 19.11 -30.69
N LYS A 86 -14.97 20.14 -31.51
CA LYS A 86 -14.01 21.21 -31.75
C LYS A 86 -13.49 21.61 -30.38
N ALA A 87 -12.21 21.33 -30.15
CA ALA A 87 -11.57 21.68 -28.90
C ALA A 87 -11.92 23.14 -28.61
N PRO A 88 -12.48 23.47 -27.44
CA PRO A 88 -12.67 24.87 -27.07
C PRO A 88 -11.30 25.53 -27.19
N LYS A 89 -11.20 26.55 -28.05
CA LYS A 89 -9.99 27.37 -28.13
C LYS A 89 -9.76 27.89 -26.72
N MET A 90 -8.67 27.45 -26.08
CA MET A 90 -8.29 28.03 -24.81
C MET A 90 -8.16 29.55 -25.01
N PRO A 91 -8.70 30.37 -24.10
CA PRO A 91 -8.35 31.78 -24.12
C PRO A 91 -6.83 31.89 -24.02
N ASP A 92 -6.26 32.81 -24.78
CA ASP A 92 -4.84 33.14 -24.74
C ASP A 92 -4.56 33.82 -23.39
N LEU A 93 -4.44 33.00 -22.36
CA LEU A 93 -3.99 33.44 -21.05
C LEU A 93 -2.49 33.66 -21.21
N GLU A 94 -2.07 34.91 -21.03
CA GLU A 94 -0.66 35.24 -20.88
C GLU A 94 -0.05 34.24 -19.89
N PRO A 95 1.09 33.62 -20.23
CA PRO A 95 1.71 32.68 -19.31
C PRO A 95 1.97 33.44 -18.02
N VAL A 96 1.27 33.05 -16.94
CA VAL A 96 1.68 33.42 -15.60
C VAL A 96 3.09 32.89 -15.47
N VAL A 97 4.06 33.81 -15.58
CA VAL A 97 5.44 33.54 -15.22
C VAL A 97 5.42 33.39 -13.71
N GLY A 98 5.05 32.19 -13.26
CA GLY A 98 5.31 31.76 -11.89
C GLY A 98 6.82 31.81 -11.73
N CYS A 99 7.31 32.82 -11.03
CA CYS A 99 8.72 32.99 -10.67
C CYS A 99 9.13 31.97 -9.59
N GLU A 100 8.61 30.74 -9.66
CA GLU A 100 9.06 29.61 -8.85
C GLU A 100 10.11 28.87 -9.67
N ASP A 101 11.26 29.53 -9.82
CA ASP A 101 12.46 28.93 -10.39
C ASP A 101 13.02 27.93 -9.37
N TRP A 102 12.72 26.64 -9.56
CA TRP A 102 13.32 25.53 -8.80
C TRP A 102 14.85 25.47 -8.94
N ASP A 103 15.43 26.20 -9.90
CA ASP A 103 16.88 26.33 -10.10
C ASP A 103 17.52 27.44 -9.24
N LYS A 104 16.71 28.22 -8.49
CA LYS A 104 17.17 29.25 -7.55
C LYS A 104 17.02 28.81 -6.09
N ASP A 105 17.17 27.51 -5.82
CA ASP A 105 17.27 27.04 -4.45
C ASP A 105 18.50 27.69 -3.80
N GLU A 106 18.29 28.40 -2.69
CA GLU A 106 19.39 28.93 -1.88
C GLU A 106 20.24 27.76 -1.37
N ASP A 107 21.57 27.94 -1.29
CA ASP A 107 22.48 26.97 -0.68
C ASP A 107 22.19 26.85 0.84
N VAL A 108 21.16 26.08 1.18
CA VAL A 108 20.76 25.80 2.56
C VAL A 108 21.59 24.65 3.12
N PRO A 109 21.98 24.71 4.40
CA PRO A 109 22.70 23.62 5.03
C PRO A 109 21.83 22.36 5.09
N THR A 110 22.45 21.20 4.96
CA THR A 110 21.78 19.89 5.06
C THR A 110 20.98 19.77 6.35
N TYR A 111 19.71 19.42 6.23
CA TYR A 111 18.83 19.17 7.38
C TYR A 111 19.43 18.09 8.30
N ASN A 112 19.65 18.45 9.57
CA ASN A 112 20.08 17.51 10.59
C ASN A 112 18.89 17.06 11.46
N PRO A 113 18.40 15.82 11.29
CA PRO A 113 17.25 15.33 12.04
C PRO A 113 17.54 15.24 13.54
N GLN A 114 18.78 14.98 13.96
CA GLN A 114 19.13 14.91 15.38
C GLN A 114 19.00 16.27 16.06
N ALA A 115 19.52 17.32 15.42
CA ALA A 115 19.40 18.69 15.91
C ALA A 115 17.94 19.15 16.01
N TYR A 116 17.10 18.75 15.04
CA TYR A 116 15.67 19.00 15.12
C TYR A 116 15.00 18.24 16.29
N CYS A 117 15.33 16.96 16.46
CA CYS A 117 14.80 16.13 17.55
C CYS A 117 15.21 16.65 18.95
N GLU A 118 16.32 17.36 19.08
CA GLU A 118 16.77 17.97 20.34
C GLU A 118 16.00 19.23 20.70
N LYS A 119 15.61 20.02 19.69
CA LYS A 119 14.92 21.31 19.87
C LYS A 119 13.40 21.16 19.95
N SER A 120 12.85 20.12 19.35
CA SER A 120 11.40 19.88 19.28
C SER A 120 10.88 19.07 20.47
N LEU A 121 9.58 19.19 20.74
CA LEU A 121 8.85 18.45 21.79
C LEU A 121 8.56 16.99 21.37
N ILE A 122 9.58 16.28 20.89
CA ILE A 122 9.49 14.89 20.45
C ILE A 122 9.98 13.96 21.56
N VAL A 123 9.25 12.88 21.81
CA VAL A 123 9.66 11.83 22.74
C VAL A 123 10.68 10.91 22.08
N ARG A 124 11.90 10.87 22.61
CA ARG A 124 12.99 10.00 22.13
C ARG A 124 13.14 8.75 22.98
N SER A 125 13.74 7.71 22.41
CA SER A 125 14.07 6.48 23.14
C SER A 125 15.47 5.99 22.81
N ASN A 126 16.12 5.31 23.77
CA ASN A 126 17.48 4.77 23.62
C ASN A 126 17.46 3.23 23.79
N PRO A 127 17.08 2.47 22.74
CA PRO A 127 16.98 1.02 22.80
C PRO A 127 18.37 0.36 22.82
N GLY A 128 18.45 -0.88 23.32
CA GLY A 128 19.70 -1.67 23.33
C GLY A 128 20.70 -1.31 24.43
N GLN A 129 20.43 -0.28 25.25
CA GLN A 129 21.28 0.09 26.38
C GLN A 129 20.89 -0.63 27.68
N PRO A 130 21.82 -0.78 28.65
CA PRO A 130 21.52 -1.28 29.99
C PRO A 130 20.43 -0.47 30.69
N LEU A 131 19.75 -1.09 31.66
CA LEU A 131 18.62 -0.47 32.37
C LEU A 131 18.99 0.88 33.01
N ALA A 132 20.19 0.99 33.60
CA ALA A 132 20.68 2.23 34.21
C ALA A 132 20.75 3.38 33.19
N LYS A 133 21.40 3.16 32.04
CA LYS A 133 21.51 4.16 30.97
C LYS A 133 20.17 4.55 30.36
N ARG A 134 19.23 3.60 30.25
CA ARG A 134 17.86 3.90 29.81
C ARG A 134 17.09 4.77 30.81
N ARG A 135 17.32 4.58 32.11
CA ARG A 135 16.72 5.41 33.16
C ARG A 135 17.29 6.82 33.13
N GLU A 136 18.61 6.95 33.06
CA GLU A 136 19.31 8.24 32.91
C GLU A 136 18.81 9.00 31.69
N PHE A 137 18.67 8.32 30.54
CA PHE A 137 18.15 8.93 29.32
C PHE A 137 16.70 9.45 29.46
N ARG A 138 15.83 8.73 30.18
CA ARG A 138 14.46 9.20 30.44
C ARG A 138 14.44 10.39 31.39
N GLU A 139 15.39 10.49 32.31
CA GLU A 139 15.53 11.65 33.20
C GLU A 139 16.06 12.86 32.44
N SER A 140 17.06 12.70 31.58
CA SER A 140 17.56 13.79 30.73
C SER A 140 16.50 14.29 29.76
N GLU A 141 15.72 13.39 29.14
CA GLU A 141 14.63 13.80 28.25
C GLU A 141 13.52 14.54 28.99
N ARG A 142 13.18 14.14 30.22
CA ARG A 142 12.21 14.89 31.05
C ARG A 142 12.69 16.31 31.35
N ARG A 143 13.97 16.47 31.69
CA ARG A 143 14.57 17.80 31.91
C ARG A 143 14.60 18.63 30.63
N ARG A 144 14.98 18.03 29.50
CA ARG A 144 14.99 18.69 28.18
C ARG A 144 13.60 19.19 27.81
N LEU A 145 12.58 18.34 27.90
CA LEU A 145 11.21 18.73 27.59
C LEU A 145 10.68 19.82 28.52
N ALA A 146 11.01 19.76 29.82
CA ALA A 146 10.65 20.81 30.76
C ALA A 146 11.34 22.15 30.47
N SER A 147 12.56 22.13 29.93
CA SER A 147 13.27 23.36 29.55
C SER A 147 12.79 23.99 28.23
N LEU A 148 12.03 23.25 27.43
CA LEU A 148 11.47 23.70 26.15
C LEU A 148 10.01 24.17 26.28
N GLN A 149 9.40 24.05 27.46
CA GLN A 149 8.07 24.55 27.81
C GLN A 149 8.18 25.92 28.48
#